data_AF-A0A6L6X118-F1
#
_entry.id   AF-A0A6L6X118-F1
#
_cell.length_a   1.000
_cell.length_b   1.000
_cell.length_c   1.000
_cell.angle_alpha   90.00
_cell.angle_beta   90.00
_cell.angle_gamma   90.00
#
_symmetry.space_group_name_H-M   'P 1'
#
loop_
_entity.id
_entity.type
_entity.pdbx_description
1 polymer ?
#
loop_
_entity_poly.entity_id
_entity_poly.type
_entity_poly.pdbx_seq_one_letter_code
_entity_poly.pdbx_strand_id
1 'polypeptide(L)'
;MTTQQNDDNQNGQQGNEGNPPAPNNDPTLEEVTADRDRWKAISRQNEANYNSTRTELQQFKDAQQSAIEAAKSEGRTSALGEVSTELVTAELRLQAVSAGAELPSLEFLDLNRFTGDDSRPNSDAVKSFIDSLPKQNSGSGFPHLEGAGHNKGGNGDFASTDPTELADFIAGGSFL
;
A
#
# COMPACT_ATOMS: atom_id res chain seq x y z
N MET A 1 -71.86 9.53 -11.70
CA MET A 1 -72.41 10.90 -11.68
C MET A 1 -71.39 11.75 -12.43
N THR A 2 -71.58 12.16 -13.68
CA THR A 2 -72.79 12.71 -14.30
C THR A 2 -72.84 12.31 -15.78
N THR A 3 -73.99 11.82 -16.22
CA THR A 3 -74.37 11.63 -17.62
C THR A 3 -75.01 12.92 -18.12
N GLN A 4 -74.72 13.39 -19.33
CA GLN A 4 -75.76 14.03 -20.13
C GLN A 4 -75.45 13.93 -21.63
N GLN A 5 -76.38 13.25 -22.32
CA GLN A 5 -76.60 13.27 -23.76
C GLN A 5 -76.83 14.70 -24.26
N ASN A 6 -76.58 14.94 -25.55
CA ASN A 6 -77.64 15.34 -26.47
C ASN A 6 -77.21 15.12 -27.92
N ASP A 7 -78.05 14.35 -28.60
CA ASP A 7 -78.23 14.33 -30.05
C ASP A 7 -78.46 15.76 -30.58
N ASP A 8 -77.99 16.03 -31.80
CA ASP A 8 -78.89 16.53 -32.86
C ASP A 8 -78.16 16.59 -34.21
N ASN A 9 -78.48 15.59 -35.01
CA ASN A 9 -78.29 15.57 -36.44
C ASN A 9 -79.38 16.45 -37.07
N GLN A 10 -79.04 17.67 -37.49
CA GLN A 10 -79.85 18.44 -38.43
C GLN A 10 -79.04 18.81 -39.67
N ASN A 11 -79.37 18.12 -40.75
CA ASN A 11 -79.04 18.45 -42.11
C ASN A 11 -79.88 19.67 -42.54
N GLY A 12 -79.22 20.77 -42.93
CA GLY A 12 -79.86 21.97 -43.46
C GLY A 12 -78.97 22.61 -44.52
N GLN A 13 -79.25 22.34 -45.79
CA GLN A 13 -78.70 23.09 -46.92
C GLN A 13 -79.11 24.55 -46.86
N GLN A 14 -78.17 25.48 -47.06
CA GLN A 14 -78.22 26.61 -48.01
C GLN A 14 -77.20 27.69 -47.62
N GLY A 15 -76.44 28.17 -48.61
CA GLY A 15 -75.58 29.35 -48.48
C GLY A 15 -74.24 29.21 -49.18
N ASN A 16 -74.26 29.29 -50.51
CA ASN A 16 -73.06 29.49 -51.30
C ASN A 16 -72.60 30.95 -51.12
N GLU A 17 -71.84 31.23 -50.07
CA GLU A 17 -71.06 32.46 -49.93
C GLU A 17 -69.59 32.07 -49.79
N GLY A 18 -68.80 32.54 -50.75
CA GLY A 18 -67.40 32.15 -50.96
C GLY A 18 -66.56 32.42 -49.73
N ASN A 19 -66.18 31.34 -49.03
CA ASN A 19 -65.03 31.38 -48.16
C ASN A 19 -63.80 31.62 -49.07
N PRO A 20 -62.98 32.66 -48.85
CA PRO A 20 -61.75 32.81 -49.61
C PRO A 20 -60.93 31.53 -49.43
N PRO A 21 -60.27 31.00 -50.49
CA PRO A 21 -59.37 29.87 -50.32
C PRO A 21 -58.37 30.24 -49.21
N ALA A 22 -58.21 29.34 -48.23
CA ALA A 22 -57.16 29.50 -47.24
C ALA A 22 -55.85 29.75 -48.00
N PRO A 23 -55.02 30.73 -47.57
CA PRO A 23 -53.74 30.93 -48.22
C PRO A 23 -52.99 29.60 -48.13
N ASN A 24 -52.65 29.02 -49.28
CA ASN A 24 -51.73 27.90 -49.36
C ASN A 24 -50.38 28.44 -48.90
N ASN A 25 -50.13 28.39 -47.59
CA ASN A 25 -48.85 28.65 -46.96
C ASN A 25 -47.94 27.42 -47.12
N ASP A 26 -47.97 26.80 -48.30
CA ASP A 26 -47.03 25.73 -48.62
C ASP A 26 -45.66 26.38 -48.75
N PRO A 27 -44.66 25.90 -48.00
CA PRO A 27 -43.34 26.52 -48.00
C PRO A 27 -42.79 26.50 -49.41
N THR A 28 -42.27 27.66 -49.82
CA THR A 28 -41.63 27.81 -51.11
C THR A 28 -40.40 26.91 -51.19
N LEU A 29 -40.02 26.50 -52.40
CA LEU A 29 -38.82 25.69 -52.61
C LEU A 29 -37.57 26.35 -52.01
N GLU A 30 -37.51 27.69 -52.06
CA GLU A 30 -36.43 28.48 -51.50
C GLU A 30 -36.36 28.36 -49.97
N GLU A 31 -37.49 28.46 -49.27
CA GLU A 31 -37.57 28.26 -47.81
C GLU A 31 -37.15 26.85 -47.40
N VAL A 32 -37.60 25.82 -48.13
CA VAL A 32 -37.21 24.43 -47.87
C VAL A 32 -35.69 24.22 -48.08
N THR A 33 -35.10 24.85 -49.10
CA THR A 33 -33.65 24.77 -49.32
C THR A 33 -32.86 25.51 -48.24
N ALA A 34 -33.33 26.67 -47.79
CA ALA A 34 -32.72 27.44 -46.72
C ALA A 34 -32.75 26.67 -45.39
N ASP A 35 -33.90 26.06 -45.06
CA ASP A 35 -34.03 25.25 -43.85
C ASP A 35 -33.15 23.99 -43.90
N ARG A 36 -33.09 23.30 -45.05
CA ARG A 36 -32.16 22.17 -45.23
C ARG A 36 -30.71 22.58 -44.94
N ASP A 37 -30.29 23.72 -45.46
CA ASP A 37 -28.90 24.17 -45.32
C ASP A 37 -28.63 24.66 -43.88
N ARG A 38 -29.61 25.27 -43.23
CA ARG A 38 -29.58 25.58 -41.79
C ARG A 38 -29.41 24.32 -40.93
N TRP A 39 -30.22 23.30 -41.16
CA TRP A 39 -30.14 22.03 -40.41
C TRP A 39 -28.81 21.31 -40.64
N LYS A 40 -28.29 21.34 -41.87
CA LYS A 40 -26.94 20.81 -42.16
C LYS A 40 -25.86 21.58 -41.40
N ALA A 41 -25.93 22.91 -41.35
CA ALA A 41 -24.97 23.72 -40.61
C ALA A 41 -25.01 23.41 -39.11
N ILE A 42 -26.21 23.37 -38.52
CA ILE A 42 -26.41 23.01 -37.11
C ILE A 42 -25.88 21.60 -36.82
N SER A 43 -26.18 20.64 -37.70
CA SER A 43 -25.69 19.26 -37.54
C SER A 43 -24.17 19.19 -37.50
N ARG A 44 -23.49 19.88 -38.42
CA ARG A 44 -22.01 19.92 -38.47
C ARG A 44 -21.43 20.61 -37.24
N GLN A 45 -22.05 21.70 -36.80
CA GLN A 45 -21.63 22.41 -35.59
C GLN A 45 -21.77 21.53 -34.34
N ASN A 46 -22.90 20.83 -34.21
CA ASN A 46 -23.13 19.92 -33.08
C ASN A 46 -22.13 18.76 -33.08
N GLU A 47 -21.83 18.19 -34.24
CA GLU A 47 -20.82 17.13 -34.38
C GLU A 47 -19.43 17.64 -33.97
N ALA A 48 -19.03 18.83 -34.43
CA ALA A 48 -17.76 19.44 -34.04
C ALA A 48 -17.68 19.69 -32.53
N ASN A 49 -18.73 20.26 -31.94
CA ASN A 49 -18.82 20.51 -30.50
C ASN A 49 -18.73 19.19 -29.71
N TYR A 50 -19.49 18.17 -30.11
CA TYR A 50 -19.46 16.86 -29.47
C TYR A 50 -18.07 16.23 -29.48
N ASN A 51 -17.38 16.28 -30.62
CA ASN A 51 -16.03 15.74 -30.75
C ASN A 51 -15.02 16.52 -29.91
N SER A 52 -15.12 17.86 -29.84
CA SER A 52 -14.27 18.68 -28.97
C SER A 52 -14.48 18.31 -27.50
N THR A 53 -15.73 18.36 -27.02
CA THR A 53 -16.07 18.06 -25.62
C THR A 53 -15.67 16.63 -25.24
N ARG A 54 -15.86 15.65 -26.14
CA ARG A 54 -15.42 14.27 -25.90
C ARG A 54 -13.91 14.18 -25.73
N THR A 55 -13.14 14.91 -26.55
CA THR A 55 -11.68 14.94 -26.48
C THR A 55 -11.21 15.60 -25.19
N GLU A 56 -11.78 16.76 -24.84
CA GLU A 56 -11.49 17.47 -23.59
C GLU A 56 -11.81 16.60 -22.36
N LEU A 57 -12.94 15.91 -22.36
CA LEU A 57 -13.33 15.01 -21.28
C LEU A 57 -12.35 13.85 -21.14
N GLN A 58 -11.88 13.28 -22.25
CA GLN A 58 -10.87 12.22 -22.21
C GLN A 58 -9.55 12.74 -21.64
N GLN A 59 -9.06 13.88 -22.13
CA GLN A 59 -7.84 14.50 -21.61
C GLN A 59 -7.96 14.83 -20.12
N PHE A 60 -9.12 15.32 -19.67
CA PHE A 60 -9.37 15.59 -18.26
C PHE A 60 -9.32 14.32 -17.42
N LYS A 61 -9.92 13.21 -17.88
CA LYS A 61 -9.85 11.92 -17.19
C LYS A 61 -8.43 11.39 -17.09
N ASP A 62 -7.66 11.48 -18.18
CA ASP A 62 -6.28 11.02 -18.22
C ASP A 62 -5.39 11.86 -17.27
N ALA A 63 -5.56 13.18 -17.29
CA ALA A 63 -4.88 14.10 -16.36
C ALA A 63 -5.28 13.84 -14.90
N GLN A 64 -6.55 13.61 -14.63
CA GLN A 64 -7.05 13.30 -13.29
C GLN A 64 -6.46 11.99 -12.77
N GLN A 65 -6.44 10.94 -13.60
CA GLN A 65 -5.88 9.65 -13.21
C GLN A 65 -4.38 9.76 -12.90
N SER A 66 -3.62 10.44 -13.76
CA SER A 66 -2.20 10.71 -13.54
C SER A 66 -1.95 11.51 -12.25
N ALA A 67 -2.74 12.55 -12.00
CA ALA A 67 -2.63 13.35 -10.77
C ALA A 67 -2.94 12.53 -9.50
N ILE A 68 -3.92 11.63 -9.55
CA ILE A 68 -4.24 10.73 -8.43
C ILE A 68 -3.09 9.74 -8.17
N GLU A 69 -2.48 9.20 -9.22
CA GLU A 69 -1.34 8.29 -9.08
C GLU A 69 -0.11 9.00 -8.51
N ALA A 70 0.19 10.22 -9.00
CA ALA A 70 1.25 11.06 -8.45
C ALA A 70 1.00 11.38 -6.96
N ALA A 71 -0.21 11.83 -6.61
CA ALA A 71 -0.58 12.12 -5.22
C ALA A 71 -0.50 10.89 -4.31
N LYS A 72 -0.87 9.71 -4.80
CA LYS A 72 -0.71 8.45 -4.05
C LYS A 72 0.75 8.10 -3.82
N SER A 73 1.60 8.29 -4.84
CA SER A 73 3.04 8.04 -4.71
C SER A 73 3.66 9.00 -3.71
N GLU A 74 3.41 10.30 -3.87
CA GLU A 74 3.91 11.35 -2.98
C GLU A 74 3.43 11.14 -1.54
N GLY A 75 2.14 10.81 -1.34
CA GLY A 75 1.59 10.52 -0.02
C GLY A 75 2.26 9.32 0.65
N ARG A 76 2.56 8.25 -0.10
CA ARG A 76 3.31 7.10 0.44
C ARG A 76 4.73 7.46 0.80
N THR A 77 5.43 8.19 -0.06
CA THR A 77 6.81 8.63 0.19
C THR A 77 6.86 9.56 1.40
N SER A 78 5.94 10.52 1.51
CA SER A 78 5.87 11.43 2.64
C SER A 78 5.62 10.69 3.96
N ALA A 79 4.63 9.79 3.99
CA ALA A 79 4.33 8.98 5.18
C ALA A 79 5.50 8.07 5.58
N LEU A 80 6.20 7.47 4.62
CA LEU A 80 7.40 6.67 4.91
C LEU A 80 8.58 7.55 5.34
N GLY A 81 8.70 8.76 4.80
CA GLY A 81 9.71 9.74 5.19
C GLY A 81 9.64 10.08 6.68
N GLU A 82 8.43 10.28 7.22
CA GLU A 82 8.21 10.58 8.65
C GLU A 82 8.73 9.47 9.58
N VAL A 83 8.56 8.20 9.19
CA VAL A 83 8.98 7.03 9.99
C VAL A 83 10.32 6.43 9.54
N SER A 84 10.96 7.02 8.53
CA SER A 84 12.14 6.44 7.86
C SER A 84 13.31 6.23 8.84
N THR A 85 13.54 7.20 9.72
CA THR A 85 14.62 7.16 10.73
C THR A 85 14.38 6.06 11.77
N GLU A 86 13.14 5.86 12.20
CA GLU A 86 12.75 4.78 13.12
C GLU A 86 12.92 3.40 12.47
N LEU A 87 12.53 3.26 11.20
CA LEU A 87 12.71 2.03 10.44
C LEU A 87 14.19 1.70 10.24
N VAL A 88 15.01 2.69 9.87
CA VAL A 88 16.46 2.52 9.69
C VAL A 88 17.13 2.12 11.00
N THR A 89 16.77 2.77 12.12
CA THR A 89 17.33 2.42 13.42
C THR A 89 16.91 1.04 13.91
N ALA A 90 15.68 0.61 13.63
CA ALA A 90 15.23 -0.76 13.89
C ALA A 90 16.00 -1.79 13.07
N GLU A 91 16.21 -1.53 11.78
CA GLU A 91 16.95 -2.42 10.87
C GLU A 91 18.42 -2.54 11.28
N LEU A 92 19.08 -1.42 11.61
CA LEU A 92 20.45 -1.41 12.13
C LEU A 92 20.57 -2.30 13.37
N ARG A 93 19.67 -2.12 14.36
CA ARG A 93 19.65 -2.91 15.59
C ARG A 93 19.44 -4.40 15.31
N LEU A 94 18.49 -4.73 14.44
CA LEU A 94 18.19 -6.11 14.07
C LEU A 94 19.40 -6.80 13.42
N GLN A 95 19.99 -6.14 12.42
CA GLN A 95 21.14 -6.70 11.71
C GLN A 95 22.38 -6.81 12.61
N ALA A 96 22.64 -5.81 13.46
CA ALA A 96 23.75 -5.86 14.41
C ALA A 96 23.64 -7.03 15.39
N VAL A 97 22.45 -7.24 15.96
CA VAL A 97 22.18 -8.38 16.85
C VAL A 97 22.37 -9.71 16.09
N SER A 98 21.87 -9.80 14.86
CA SER A 98 22.03 -11.02 14.05
C SER A 98 23.50 -11.32 13.70
N ALA A 99 24.33 -10.28 13.55
CA ALA A 99 25.74 -10.39 13.23
C ALA A 99 26.65 -10.52 14.47
N GLY A 100 26.10 -10.38 15.68
CA GLY A 100 26.89 -10.31 16.91
C GLY A 100 27.83 -9.09 16.94
N ALA A 101 27.44 -8.00 16.27
CA ALA A 101 28.19 -6.77 16.22
C ALA A 101 27.62 -5.76 17.22
N GLU A 102 28.50 -4.99 17.86
CA GLU A 102 28.10 -3.92 18.75
C GLU A 102 27.96 -2.61 17.97
N LEU A 103 26.78 -1.99 18.05
CA LEU A 103 26.52 -0.74 17.36
C LEU A 103 27.11 0.45 18.13
N PRO A 104 27.74 1.41 17.43
CA PRO A 104 28.05 2.70 18.02
C PRO A 104 26.77 3.47 18.36
N SER A 105 26.89 4.51 19.20
CA SER A 105 25.74 5.37 19.51
C SER A 105 25.16 5.95 18.22
N LEU A 106 23.86 5.73 18.03
CA LEU A 106 23.13 6.12 16.82
C LEU A 106 23.05 7.65 16.65
N GLU A 107 23.25 8.41 17.73
CA GLU A 107 23.25 9.89 17.70
C GLU A 107 24.40 10.48 16.88
N PHE A 108 25.50 9.73 16.72
CA PHE A 108 26.66 10.16 15.93
C PHE A 108 26.66 9.59 14.51
N LEU A 109 25.65 8.80 14.15
CA LEU A 109 25.54 8.14 12.87
C LEU A 109 24.65 8.95 11.92
N ASP A 110 25.13 9.22 10.71
CA ASP A 110 24.30 9.82 9.66
C ASP A 110 23.31 8.78 9.12
N LEU A 111 22.12 8.74 9.74
CA LEU A 111 21.06 7.79 9.41
C LEU A 111 20.57 7.92 7.96
N ASN A 112 20.73 9.09 7.34
CA ASN A 112 20.30 9.32 5.96
C ASN A 112 21.08 8.46 4.96
N ARG A 113 22.31 8.05 5.30
CA ARG A 113 23.12 7.15 4.45
C ARG A 113 22.56 5.73 4.37
N PHE A 114 21.66 5.38 5.28
CA PHE A 114 21.00 4.09 5.37
C PHE A 114 19.56 4.14 4.89
N THR A 115 19.09 5.31 4.44
CA THR A 115 17.77 5.48 3.83
C THR A 115 17.92 5.40 2.30
N GLY A 116 17.08 4.60 1.65
CA GLY A 116 16.98 4.50 0.20
C GLY A 116 16.10 5.60 -0.41
N ASP A 117 16.08 5.66 -1.74
CA ASP A 117 15.34 6.68 -2.50
C ASP A 117 13.82 6.65 -2.27
N ASP A 118 13.29 5.52 -1.79
CA ASP A 118 11.88 5.29 -1.45
C ASP A 118 11.56 5.57 0.02
N SER A 119 12.48 6.21 0.75
CA SER A 119 12.39 6.45 2.20
C SER A 119 12.34 5.17 3.06
N ARG A 120 12.75 4.02 2.49
CA ARG A 120 12.90 2.75 3.23
C ARG A 120 14.35 2.52 3.65
N PRO A 121 14.61 1.61 4.61
CA PRO A 121 15.97 1.21 4.93
C PRO A 121 16.68 0.56 3.73
N ASN A 122 17.89 1.02 3.43
CA ASN A 122 18.79 0.44 2.45
C ASN A 122 19.54 -0.73 3.08
N SER A 123 19.03 -1.95 2.91
CA SER A 123 19.59 -3.16 3.51
C SER A 123 21.06 -3.42 3.12
N ASP A 124 21.48 -3.05 1.91
CA ASP A 124 22.87 -3.25 1.46
C ASP A 124 23.83 -2.30 2.16
N ALA A 125 23.44 -1.03 2.32
CA ALA A 125 24.21 -0.05 3.07
C ALA A 125 24.30 -0.42 4.56
N VAL A 126 23.18 -0.85 5.16
CA VAL A 126 23.14 -1.32 6.55
C VAL A 126 24.06 -2.52 6.72
N LYS A 127 23.92 -3.54 5.86
CA LYS A 127 24.74 -4.75 5.93
C LYS A 127 26.24 -4.44 5.79
N SER A 128 26.60 -3.62 4.81
CA SER A 128 27.99 -3.21 4.59
C SER A 128 28.58 -2.50 5.81
N PHE A 129 27.79 -1.67 6.48
CA PHE A 129 28.20 -1.02 7.72
C PHE A 129 28.35 -2.02 8.86
N ILE A 130 27.38 -2.90 9.08
CA ILE A 130 27.46 -3.94 10.12
C ILE A 130 28.66 -4.87 9.91
N ASP A 131 28.95 -5.27 8.66
CA ASP A 131 30.10 -6.10 8.33
C ASP A 131 31.45 -5.40 8.57
N SER A 132 31.48 -4.06 8.56
CA SER A 132 32.67 -3.27 8.90
C SER A 132 32.91 -3.15 10.40
N LEU A 133 31.88 -3.39 11.22
CA LEU A 133 32.02 -3.31 12.67
C LEU A 133 32.81 -4.50 13.22
N PRO A 134 33.59 -4.30 14.30
CA PRO A 134 34.23 -5.41 14.98
C PRO A 134 33.16 -6.36 15.49
N LYS A 135 33.14 -7.56 14.92
CA LYS A 135 32.27 -8.64 15.40
C LYS A 135 32.77 -9.04 16.78
N GLN A 136 31.87 -9.13 17.75
CA GLN A 136 32.26 -9.68 19.03
C GLN A 136 32.74 -11.10 18.75
N ASN A 137 34.05 -11.34 18.93
CA ASN A 137 34.59 -12.67 18.91
C ASN A 137 33.80 -13.46 19.94
N SER A 138 32.92 -14.34 19.49
CA SER A 138 32.32 -15.41 20.30
C SER A 138 33.37 -16.47 20.64
N GLY A 139 34.59 -16.00 20.93
CA GLY A 139 35.69 -16.72 21.54
C GLY A 139 35.76 -16.41 23.03
N SER A 140 34.62 -16.35 23.72
CA SER A 140 34.61 -16.75 25.12
C SER A 140 34.24 -18.23 25.14
N GLY A 141 35.26 -19.07 24.88
CA GLY A 141 35.27 -20.33 25.59
C GLY A 141 35.08 -19.95 27.05
N PHE A 142 33.96 -20.37 27.65
CA PHE A 142 33.79 -20.25 29.09
C PHE A 142 35.12 -20.68 29.73
N PRO A 143 35.70 -19.89 30.65
CA PRO A 143 36.85 -20.39 31.38
C PRO A 143 36.45 -21.76 31.91
N HIS A 144 37.27 -22.78 31.62
CA HIS A 144 37.05 -24.10 32.21
C HIS A 144 36.91 -23.84 33.70
N LEU A 145 35.70 -24.05 34.23
CA LEU A 145 35.48 -24.05 35.66
C LEU A 145 36.24 -25.29 36.13
N GLU A 146 37.54 -25.14 36.40
CA GLU A 146 38.23 -26.02 37.32
C GLU A 146 37.47 -25.88 38.62
N GLY A 147 36.49 -26.76 38.80
CA GLY A 147 35.62 -26.76 39.95
C GLY A 147 36.48 -26.68 41.20
N ALA A 148 36.16 -25.73 42.06
CA ALA A 148 36.68 -25.65 43.42
C ALA A 148 36.18 -26.86 44.21
N GLY A 149 36.79 -28.02 43.96
CA GLY A 149 36.28 -29.31 44.38
C GLY A 149 37.30 -30.43 44.17
N HIS A 150 38.58 -30.17 44.39
CA HIS A 150 39.48 -31.23 44.84
C HIS A 150 39.92 -30.88 46.25
N ASN A 151 39.11 -31.34 47.21
CA ASN A 151 39.55 -31.51 48.58
C ASN A 151 40.80 -32.40 48.51
N LYS A 152 41.99 -31.79 48.59
CA LYS A 152 43.23 -32.50 48.96
C LYS A 152 43.08 -32.90 50.43
N GLY A 153 42.30 -33.95 50.67
CA GLY A 153 42.11 -34.56 51.97
C GLY A 153 42.32 -36.05 51.84
N GLY A 154 43.47 -36.53 52.30
CA GLY A 154 43.70 -37.93 52.66
C GLY A 154 44.08 -38.87 51.52
N ASN A 155 45.29 -39.44 51.60
CA ASN A 155 45.62 -40.70 50.93
C ASN A 155 44.60 -41.77 51.33
N GLY A 156 43.73 -42.16 50.41
CA GLY A 156 42.83 -43.30 50.54
C GLY A 156 42.50 -43.80 49.15
N ASP A 157 43.32 -44.74 48.67
CA ASP A 157 43.11 -45.41 47.38
C ASP A 157 41.97 -46.42 47.57
N PHE A 158 40.74 -46.04 47.20
CA PHE A 158 39.58 -46.92 47.29
C PHE A 158 39.49 -47.75 46.02
N ALA A 159 39.93 -49.01 46.09
CA ALA A 159 39.95 -49.92 44.95
C ALA A 159 38.59 -50.56 44.59
N SER A 160 37.51 -50.20 45.30
CA SER A 160 36.20 -50.84 45.17
C SER A 160 35.06 -49.87 45.44
N THR A 161 33.97 -50.01 44.67
CA THR A 161 32.71 -49.24 44.81
C THR A 161 31.60 -50.08 45.43
N ASP A 162 31.94 -51.24 46.01
CA ASP A 162 30.98 -52.07 46.73
C ASP A 162 30.54 -51.36 48.03
N PRO A 163 29.22 -51.14 48.24
CA PRO A 163 28.71 -50.46 49.44
C PRO A 163 29.06 -51.18 50.75
N THR A 164 29.32 -52.48 50.70
CA THR A 164 29.66 -53.30 51.87
C THR A 164 31.09 -53.03 52.35
N GLU A 165 32.05 -52.94 51.43
CA GLU A 165 33.45 -52.63 51.74
C GLU A 165 33.64 -51.17 52.17
N LEU A 166 32.82 -50.26 51.62
CA LEU A 166 32.80 -48.86 52.04
C LEU A 166 32.27 -48.70 53.47
N ALA A 167 31.25 -49.47 53.84
CA ALA A 167 30.71 -49.44 55.20
C ALA A 167 31.74 -49.93 56.23
N ASP A 168 32.49 -50.99 55.89
CA ASP A 168 33.50 -51.57 56.78
C ASP A 168 34.72 -50.65 56.98
N PHE A 169 35.13 -49.94 55.92
CA PHE A 169 36.20 -48.94 55.99
C PHE A 169 35.80 -47.71 56.83
N ILE A 170 34.58 -47.20 56.65
CA ILE A 170 34.08 -46.05 57.42
C ILE A 170 33.93 -46.41 58.91
N ALA A 171 33.58 -47.66 59.21
CA ALA A 171 33.42 -48.15 60.58
C ALA A 171 34.73 -48.57 61.27
N GLY A 172 35.87 -48.52 60.57
CA GLY A 172 37.18 -48.86 61.15
C GLY A 172 37.34 -50.33 61.53
N GLY A 173 36.61 -51.25 60.87
CA GLY A 173 36.78 -52.70 61.02
C GLY A 173 36.46 -53.26 62.41
N SER A 174 35.30 -52.93 62.99
CA SER A 174 34.81 -53.62 64.19
C SER A 174 33.30 -53.81 64.19
N PHE A 175 32.88 -54.92 63.58
CA PHE A 175 31.68 -55.64 64.00
C PHE A 175 32.00 -57.15 63.99
N LEU A 176 32.34 -57.65 65.18
CA LEU A 176 32.38 -59.05 65.66
C LEU A 176 32.55 -60.19 64.63
#